data_AF-A0A4U5M2X2-F1
#
_entry.id   AF-A0A4U5M2X2-F1
#
_cell.length_a   1.000
_cell.length_b   1.000
_cell.length_c   1.000
_cell.angle_alpha   90.00
_cell.angle_beta   90.00
_cell.angle_gamma   90.00
#
_symmetry.space_group_name_H-M   'P 1'
#
loop_
_entity.id
_entity.type
_entity.pdbx_description
1 polymer ?
#
loop_
_entity_poly.entity_id
_entity_poly.type
_entity_poly.pdbx_seq_one_letter_code
_entity_poly.pdbx_strand_id
1 'polypeptide(L)'
;MACLRVILLLYVLGCAFGTSVKKSSIPMVAFHCGYRSKFVNDSGFWETDRSTHSRCVFEAEDIRKYCQKVYPYAHVDKVKLYHQKVTLADWFHIADNKSTPEKYSVKPYLCMSGQQDVQITHVPEKCELFDLQGCKSEIELLRDTQLGCRKIHGEVYSHKAKVPCGHGKFNATTYVCCPKTPRGLIKPVETGSAEALELERSLHKIKDNVIQFIKEYWKFMLLMLAIVVGVALGYLALRCERRDGFEQVAKDAGGSTDDVGTFEYRNTAYSSERPTYSAEV
;
A
#
# COMPACT_ATOMS: atom_id res chain seq x y z
N MET A 1 -32.01 -32.97 -9.18
CA MET A 1 -31.07 -33.46 -8.13
C MET A 1 -29.64 -33.66 -8.64
N ALA A 2 -29.15 -32.84 -9.58
CA ALA A 2 -27.75 -32.87 -10.04
C ALA A 2 -26.93 -31.67 -9.51
N CYS A 3 -27.58 -30.55 -9.17
CA CYS A 3 -26.91 -29.36 -8.62
C CYS A 3 -26.27 -29.60 -7.24
N LEU A 4 -26.91 -30.39 -6.36
CA LEU A 4 -26.38 -30.62 -5.01
C LEU A 4 -25.08 -31.45 -5.01
N ARG A 5 -24.89 -32.33 -6.00
CA ARG A 5 -23.70 -33.19 -6.08
C ARG A 5 -22.47 -32.44 -6.60
N VAL A 6 -22.67 -31.41 -7.44
CA VAL A 6 -21.57 -30.55 -7.93
C VAL A 6 -21.08 -29.61 -6.82
N ILE A 7 -22.00 -29.09 -5.99
CA ILE A 7 -21.64 -28.22 -4.86
C ILE A 7 -20.88 -29.00 -3.78
N LEU A 8 -21.24 -30.27 -3.53
CA LEU A 8 -20.50 -31.12 -2.59
C LEU A 8 -19.08 -31.45 -3.07
N LEU A 9 -18.89 -31.64 -4.39
CA LEU A 9 -17.56 -31.91 -4.97
C LEU A 9 -16.65 -30.67 -4.96
N LEU A 10 -17.20 -29.47 -5.10
CA LEU A 10 -16.44 -28.22 -4.98
C LEU A 10 -15.99 -27.94 -3.53
N TYR A 11 -16.72 -28.42 -2.53
CA TYR A 11 -16.30 -28.33 -1.13
C TYR A 11 -15.12 -29.26 -0.78
N VAL A 12 -14.95 -30.39 -1.50
CA VAL A 12 -13.89 -31.36 -1.22
C VAL A 12 -12.55 -30.99 -1.87
N LEU A 13 -12.53 -30.16 -2.92
CA LEU A 13 -11.30 -29.65 -3.54
C LEU A 13 -10.73 -28.38 -2.88
N GLY A 14 -11.27 -27.97 -1.73
CA GLY A 14 -10.83 -26.79 -0.98
C GLY A 14 -9.61 -26.96 -0.06
N CYS A 15 -8.74 -27.96 -0.27
CA CYS A 15 -7.57 -28.21 0.58
C CYS A 15 -6.35 -28.65 -0.22
N ALA A 16 -5.64 -27.74 -0.90
CA ALA A 16 -4.25 -28.01 -1.32
C ALA A 16 -3.45 -26.77 -1.78
N PHE A 17 -3.70 -25.55 -1.30
CA PHE A 17 -2.71 -24.47 -1.47
C PHE A 17 -2.64 -23.64 -0.20
N GLY A 18 -2.08 -24.24 0.85
CA GLY A 18 -1.42 -23.48 1.90
C GLY A 18 -0.15 -22.86 1.31
N THR A 19 -0.29 -21.73 0.62
CA THR A 19 0.85 -20.85 0.46
C THR A 19 1.12 -20.31 1.87
N SER A 20 2.13 -20.87 2.54
CA SER A 20 2.80 -20.11 3.60
C SER A 20 3.39 -18.89 2.91
N VAL A 21 2.60 -17.82 2.84
CA VAL A 21 3.12 -16.48 2.72
C VAL A 21 4.00 -16.34 3.95
N LYS A 22 5.31 -16.58 3.78
CA LYS A 22 6.31 -16.09 4.72
C LYS A 22 6.10 -14.59 4.75
N LYS A 23 5.33 -14.13 5.73
CA LYS A 23 5.21 -12.73 6.06
C LYS A 23 6.65 -12.29 6.31
N SER A 24 7.21 -11.50 5.40
CA SER A 24 8.62 -11.10 5.47
C SER A 24 8.78 -10.23 6.70
N SER A 25 9.16 -10.87 7.81
CA SER A 25 9.49 -10.22 9.06
C SER A 25 10.93 -9.74 8.95
N ILE A 26 11.13 -8.43 9.04
CA ILE A 26 12.46 -7.83 8.96
C ILE A 26 13.24 -8.23 10.22
N PRO A 27 14.35 -8.98 10.11
CA PRO A 27 15.11 -9.46 11.25
C PRO A 27 15.79 -8.28 11.96
N MET A 28 15.33 -8.00 13.18
CA MET A 28 15.82 -6.89 14.00
C MET A 28 16.09 -7.33 15.43
N VAL A 29 17.02 -6.67 16.09
CA VAL A 29 17.36 -6.87 17.51
C VAL A 29 17.38 -5.54 18.24
N ALA A 30 16.98 -5.55 19.51
CA ALA A 30 16.95 -4.36 20.36
C ALA A 30 17.58 -4.67 21.71
N PHE A 31 18.29 -3.67 22.25
CA PHE A 31 19.02 -3.77 23.50
C PHE A 31 18.61 -2.66 24.44
N HIS A 32 18.50 -3.00 25.72
CA HIS A 32 18.34 -2.03 26.80
C HIS A 32 19.15 -2.52 28.01
N CYS A 33 20.07 -1.69 28.50
CA CYS A 33 20.98 -2.05 29.58
C CYS A 33 20.21 -2.46 30.84
N GLY A 34 20.64 -3.53 31.52
CA GLY A 34 19.94 -4.08 32.69
C GLY A 34 18.77 -5.01 32.36
N TYR A 35 18.37 -5.08 31.09
CA TYR A 35 17.27 -5.93 30.62
C TYR A 35 17.73 -6.95 29.58
N ARG A 36 16.93 -8.00 29.41
CA ARG A 36 17.11 -9.01 28.37
C ARG A 36 16.88 -8.42 26.98
N SER A 37 17.73 -8.81 26.06
CA SER A 37 17.66 -8.40 24.66
C SER A 37 16.34 -8.88 24.02
N LYS A 38 15.81 -8.12 23.08
CA LYS A 38 14.61 -8.47 22.31
C LYS A 38 14.95 -8.66 20.84
N PHE A 39 14.21 -9.51 20.14
CA PHE A 39 14.34 -9.76 18.71
C PHE A 39 12.96 -9.93 18.07
N VAL A 40 12.85 -9.78 16.75
CA VAL A 40 11.60 -9.92 16.02
C VAL A 40 11.46 -11.38 15.55
N ASN A 41 10.37 -12.05 15.92
CA ASN A 41 10.12 -13.42 15.48
C ASN A 41 9.67 -13.48 14.01
N ASP A 42 9.52 -14.70 13.48
CA ASP A 42 9.08 -14.94 12.10
C ASP A 42 7.69 -14.34 11.78
N SER A 43 6.87 -14.10 12.81
CA SER A 43 5.54 -13.50 12.67
C SER A 43 5.56 -11.96 12.65
N GLY A 44 6.70 -11.33 12.94
CA GLY A 44 6.86 -9.88 13.02
C GLY A 44 6.65 -9.28 14.41
N PHE A 45 6.60 -10.10 15.46
CA PHE A 45 6.40 -9.65 16.84
C PHE A 45 7.71 -9.64 17.64
N TRP A 46 7.82 -8.71 18.59
CA TRP A 46 8.96 -8.64 19.49
C TRP A 46 8.90 -9.72 20.56
N GLU A 47 9.93 -10.57 20.62
CA GLU A 47 10.12 -11.60 21.63
C GLU A 47 11.38 -11.30 22.46
N THR A 48 11.37 -11.70 23.73
CA THR A 48 12.51 -11.53 24.65
C THR A 48 13.41 -12.76 24.59
N ASP A 49 14.73 -12.56 24.50
CA ASP A 49 15.70 -13.66 24.57
C ASP A 49 15.64 -14.37 25.92
N ARG A 50 15.46 -15.68 25.88
CA ARG A 50 15.40 -16.55 27.07
C ARG A 50 16.78 -16.77 27.68
N SER A 51 17.86 -16.42 26.99
CA SER A 51 19.21 -16.52 27.55
C SER A 51 19.43 -15.51 28.68
N THR A 52 20.07 -15.97 29.75
CA THR A 52 20.44 -15.16 30.93
C THR A 52 21.62 -14.21 30.65
N HIS A 53 22.14 -14.20 29.43
CA HIS A 53 23.31 -13.43 29.02
C HIS A 53 22.89 -12.33 28.04
N SER A 54 22.24 -11.26 28.52
CA SER A 54 22.22 -10.02 27.75
C SER A 54 23.37 -9.13 28.22
N ARG A 55 24.30 -8.87 27.30
CA ARG A 55 25.27 -7.79 27.47
C ARG A 55 24.66 -6.55 26.83
N CYS A 56 24.85 -5.40 27.44
CA CYS A 56 24.71 -4.12 26.75
C CYS A 56 25.80 -4.07 25.69
N VAL A 57 25.53 -4.70 24.55
CA VAL A 57 26.50 -4.88 23.47
C VAL A 57 26.56 -3.58 22.68
N PHE A 58 27.74 -2.95 22.64
CA PHE A 58 27.96 -1.70 21.92
C PHE A 58 28.82 -1.85 20.66
N GLU A 59 29.52 -2.98 20.51
CA GLU A 59 30.33 -3.24 19.32
C GLU A 59 29.52 -3.94 18.22
N ALA A 60 29.70 -3.49 16.97
CA ALA A 60 28.98 -4.03 15.82
C ALA A 60 29.20 -5.55 15.64
N GLU A 61 30.41 -6.03 15.94
CA GLU A 61 30.78 -7.44 15.81
C GLU A 61 30.04 -8.34 16.80
N ASP A 62 29.87 -7.88 18.04
CA ASP A 62 29.12 -8.63 19.05
C ASP A 62 27.62 -8.60 18.77
N ILE A 63 27.09 -7.50 18.22
CA ILE A 63 25.70 -7.43 17.75
C ILE A 63 25.50 -8.42 16.59
N ARG A 64 26.46 -8.52 15.68
CA ARG A 64 26.45 -9.50 14.57
C ARG A 64 26.41 -10.94 15.10
N LYS A 65 27.27 -11.29 16.07
CA LYS A 65 27.23 -12.62 16.73
C LYS A 65 25.87 -12.89 17.39
N TYR A 66 25.29 -11.89 18.05
CA TYR A 66 23.95 -12.02 18.64
C TYR A 66 22.88 -12.25 17.57
N CYS A 67 22.90 -11.50 16.46
CA CYS A 67 22.02 -11.73 15.32
C CYS A 67 22.16 -13.15 14.76
N GLN A 68 23.39 -13.69 14.63
CA GLN A 68 23.61 -15.06 14.16
C GLN A 68 23.02 -16.11 15.11
N LYS A 69 23.05 -15.84 16.42
CA LYS A 69 22.43 -16.70 17.44
C LYS A 69 20.90 -16.74 17.31
N VAL A 70 20.24 -15.57 17.17
CA VAL A 70 18.76 -15.50 17.12
C VAL A 70 18.20 -15.78 15.72
N TYR A 71 18.98 -15.55 14.66
CA TYR A 71 18.62 -15.79 13.27
C TYR A 71 19.64 -16.71 12.57
N PRO A 72 19.73 -17.99 12.94
CA PRO A 72 20.74 -18.91 12.41
C PRO A 72 20.60 -19.13 10.90
N TYR A 73 19.38 -19.06 10.36
CA TYR A 73 19.10 -19.27 8.93
C TYR A 73 19.25 -18.01 8.08
N ALA A 74 19.42 -16.85 8.70
CA ALA A 74 19.48 -15.57 7.99
C ALA A 74 20.89 -15.21 7.51
N HIS A 75 21.90 -16.07 7.68
CA HIS A 75 23.28 -15.87 7.19
C HIS A 75 23.82 -14.45 7.47
N VAL A 76 23.65 -13.97 8.70
CA VAL A 76 23.91 -12.57 9.08
C VAL A 76 25.41 -12.27 9.08
N ASP A 77 25.83 -11.34 8.23
CA ASP A 77 27.23 -10.88 8.13
C ASP A 77 27.40 -9.40 8.47
N LYS A 78 26.32 -8.62 8.39
CA LYS A 78 26.35 -7.19 8.64
C LYS A 78 25.22 -6.78 9.56
N VAL A 79 25.47 -5.75 10.36
CA VAL A 79 24.45 -5.12 11.21
C VAL A 79 24.39 -3.63 10.92
N LYS A 80 23.20 -3.06 10.98
CA LYS A 80 22.98 -1.64 10.74
C LYS A 80 22.02 -1.08 11.77
N LEU A 81 22.38 0.05 12.38
CA LEU A 81 21.47 0.75 13.29
C LEU A 81 20.24 1.24 12.51
N TYR A 82 19.04 0.96 13.04
CA TYR A 82 17.80 1.41 12.44
C TYR A 82 17.62 2.92 12.64
N HIS A 83 17.07 3.57 11.62
CA HIS A 83 16.95 5.02 11.57
C HIS A 83 15.87 5.55 12.53
N GLN A 84 14.79 4.79 12.73
CA GLN A 84 13.70 5.12 13.64
C GLN A 84 13.88 4.48 15.02
N LYS A 85 13.32 5.10 16.05
CA LYS A 85 13.17 4.50 17.38
C LYS A 85 11.89 3.67 17.43
N VAL A 86 11.92 2.59 18.19
CA VAL A 86 10.75 1.77 18.50
C VAL A 86 10.49 1.81 20.00
N THR A 87 9.22 1.86 20.38
CA THR A 87 8.81 1.86 21.79
C THR A 87 8.37 0.46 22.17
N LEU A 88 9.10 -0.20 23.07
CA LEU A 88 8.86 -1.58 23.49
C LEU A 88 8.49 -1.63 24.97
N ALA A 89 7.55 -2.51 25.31
CA ALA A 89 7.14 -2.82 26.68
C ALA A 89 7.68 -4.18 27.13
N ASP A 90 7.35 -4.58 28.36
CA ASP A 90 7.55 -5.92 28.91
C ASP A 90 9.02 -6.35 28.86
N TRP A 91 9.89 -5.46 29.32
CA TRP A 91 11.32 -5.73 29.40
C TRP A 91 11.61 -6.61 30.62
N PHE A 92 12.34 -7.70 30.43
CA PHE A 92 12.69 -8.60 31.52
C PHE A 92 14.02 -8.20 32.12
N HIS A 93 14.04 -7.93 33.41
CA HIS A 93 15.26 -7.58 34.12
C HIS A 93 16.18 -8.81 34.26
N ILE A 94 17.49 -8.61 34.09
CA ILE A 94 18.44 -9.73 34.03
C ILE A 94 18.61 -10.39 35.40
N ALA A 95 18.59 -9.60 36.48
CA ALA A 95 18.93 -10.08 37.82
C ALA A 95 17.85 -10.97 38.45
N ASP A 96 16.57 -10.61 38.27
CA ASP A 96 15.43 -11.25 38.95
C ASP A 96 14.38 -11.78 37.98
N ASN A 97 14.61 -11.69 36.67
CA ASN A 97 13.74 -12.19 35.61
C ASN A 97 12.29 -11.64 35.67
N LYS A 98 12.09 -10.47 36.27
CA LYS A 98 10.78 -9.81 36.33
C LYS A 98 10.59 -8.90 35.12
N SER A 99 9.38 -8.91 34.56
CA SER A 99 8.99 -8.00 33.49
C SER A 99 8.58 -6.63 34.07
N THR A 100 9.11 -5.54 33.51
CA THR A 100 8.57 -4.20 33.76
C THR A 100 7.51 -3.86 32.71
N PRO A 101 6.33 -3.32 33.12
CA PRO A 101 5.32 -2.82 32.20
C PRO A 101 5.72 -1.48 31.56
N GLU A 102 6.80 -0.86 32.03
CA GLU A 102 7.29 0.41 31.50
C GLU A 102 7.73 0.28 30.03
N LYS A 103 7.45 1.33 29.25
CA LYS A 103 7.77 1.39 27.83
C LYS A 103 9.04 2.19 27.61
N TYR A 104 10.03 1.59 26.97
CA TYR A 104 11.28 2.26 26.62
C TYR A 104 11.40 2.46 25.11
N SER A 105 11.85 3.66 24.72
CA SER A 105 12.12 4.01 23.33
C SER A 105 13.58 3.69 22.99
N VAL A 106 13.79 2.67 22.16
CA VAL A 106 15.11 2.14 21.80
C VAL A 106 15.33 2.22 20.28
N LYS A 107 16.58 2.37 19.84
CA LYS A 107 16.93 2.20 18.42
C LYS A 107 17.34 0.75 18.19
N PRO A 108 16.61 -0.01 17.35
CA PRO A 108 16.97 -1.39 17.05
C PRO A 108 18.09 -1.45 16.01
N TYR A 109 18.68 -2.63 15.85
CA TYR A 109 19.65 -2.96 14.80
C TYR A 109 19.02 -3.95 13.82
N LEU A 110 19.18 -3.71 12.51
CA LEU A 110 18.84 -4.69 11.48
C LEU A 110 19.96 -5.71 11.35
N CYS A 111 19.59 -6.98 11.32
CA CYS A 111 20.47 -8.09 11.04
C CYS A 111 20.42 -8.37 9.52
N MET A 112 21.50 -8.10 8.81
CA MET A 112 21.55 -8.21 7.35
C MET A 112 22.40 -9.41 6.94
N SER A 113 21.86 -10.25 6.06
CA SER A 113 22.64 -11.28 5.39
C SER A 113 23.69 -10.62 4.50
N GLY A 114 24.96 -11.06 4.55
CA GLY A 114 26.03 -10.50 3.71
C GLY A 114 25.98 -10.95 2.26
N GLN A 115 24.87 -11.52 1.81
CA GLN A 115 24.71 -11.86 0.40
C GLN A 115 24.15 -10.66 -0.38
N GLN A 116 24.92 -9.57 -0.38
CA GLN A 116 24.95 -8.55 -1.43
C GLN A 116 26.04 -7.53 -1.11
N ASP A 117 27.30 -7.87 -1.45
CA ASP A 117 28.30 -6.95 -2.01
C ASP A 117 29.63 -7.69 -2.32
N VAL A 118 29.54 -8.89 -2.89
CA VAL A 118 30.45 -9.24 -3.98
C VAL A 118 29.60 -9.46 -5.21
N GLN A 119 28.88 -8.40 -5.61
CA GLN A 119 28.72 -8.20 -7.03
C GLN A 119 30.15 -7.95 -7.52
N ILE A 120 30.88 -9.04 -7.81
CA ILE A 120 31.86 -9.00 -8.90
C ILE A 120 31.03 -8.37 -9.99
N THR A 121 31.31 -7.12 -10.34
CA THR A 121 30.81 -6.57 -11.58
C THR A 121 31.42 -7.50 -12.61
N HIS A 122 30.72 -8.60 -12.91
CA HIS A 122 31.00 -9.46 -14.04
C HIS A 122 30.72 -8.55 -15.21
N VAL A 123 31.73 -7.76 -15.56
CA VAL A 123 31.79 -7.02 -16.80
C VAL A 123 31.72 -8.14 -17.85
N PRO A 124 30.65 -8.20 -18.66
CA PRO A 124 30.51 -9.24 -19.66
C PRO A 124 31.74 -9.24 -20.58
N GLU A 125 32.08 -10.40 -21.15
CA GLU A 125 33.16 -10.47 -22.14
C GLU A 125 32.92 -9.43 -23.24
N LYS A 126 33.96 -8.64 -23.56
CA LYS A 126 33.95 -7.50 -24.51
C LYS A 126 33.38 -6.18 -23.99
N CYS A 127 33.01 -6.07 -22.71
CA CYS A 127 32.66 -4.79 -22.10
C CYS A 127 33.81 -4.20 -21.29
N GLU A 128 33.82 -2.89 -21.11
CA GLU A 128 34.86 -2.14 -20.38
C GLU A 128 34.25 -1.34 -19.23
N LEU A 129 34.94 -1.30 -18.09
CA LEU A 129 34.55 -0.54 -16.90
C LEU A 129 35.28 0.80 -16.86
N PHE A 130 34.53 1.87 -16.58
CA PHE A 130 35.03 3.23 -16.49
C PHE A 130 34.61 3.89 -15.18
N ASP A 131 35.48 4.76 -14.65
CA ASP A 131 35.21 5.63 -13.51
C ASP A 131 35.14 7.09 -13.98
N LEU A 132 34.08 7.79 -13.58
CA LEU A 132 33.93 9.24 -13.77
C LEU A 132 33.93 9.91 -12.39
N GLN A 133 34.86 10.83 -12.17
CA GLN A 133 34.98 11.58 -10.92
C GLN A 133 34.42 13.00 -11.08
N GLY A 134 33.87 13.55 -10.00
CA GLY A 134 33.38 14.92 -9.92
C GLY A 134 32.05 15.02 -9.18
N CYS A 135 31.87 16.08 -8.38
CA CYS A 135 30.66 16.31 -7.62
C CYS A 135 29.53 16.86 -8.50
N LYS A 136 28.72 15.96 -9.08
CA LYS A 136 27.67 16.29 -10.05
C LYS A 136 26.33 15.67 -9.67
N SER A 137 25.25 16.17 -10.25
CA SER A 137 23.92 15.59 -10.09
C SER A 137 23.81 14.24 -10.84
N GLU A 138 22.83 13.41 -10.45
CA GLU A 138 22.59 12.11 -11.08
C GLU A 138 22.34 12.22 -12.60
N ILE A 139 21.58 13.24 -13.02
CA ILE A 139 21.27 13.49 -14.43
C ILE A 139 22.53 13.84 -15.22
N GLU A 140 23.41 14.67 -14.66
CA GLU A 140 24.68 15.05 -15.29
C GLU A 140 25.62 13.85 -15.40
N LEU A 141 25.73 13.04 -14.34
CA LEU A 141 26.52 11.82 -14.35
C LEU A 141 26.00 10.83 -15.39
N LEU A 142 24.68 10.65 -15.49
CA LEU A 142 24.08 9.79 -16.51
C LEU A 142 24.39 10.30 -17.92
N ARG A 143 24.26 11.60 -18.18
CA ARG A 143 24.59 12.20 -19.48
C ARG A 143 26.04 11.99 -19.86
N ASP A 144 26.95 12.20 -18.91
CA ASP A 144 28.39 12.05 -19.13
C ASP A 144 28.77 10.58 -19.39
N THR A 145 28.16 9.62 -18.69
CA THR A 145 28.39 8.18 -18.93
C THR A 145 27.91 7.76 -20.32
N GLN A 146 26.75 8.27 -20.78
CA GLN A 146 26.24 8.02 -22.13
C GLN A 146 27.16 8.59 -23.21
N LEU A 147 27.64 9.82 -23.02
CA LEU A 147 28.61 10.44 -23.93
C LEU A 147 29.94 9.68 -23.96
N GLY A 148 30.40 9.20 -22.80
CA GLY A 148 31.59 8.34 -22.67
C GLY A 148 31.47 7.07 -23.51
N CYS A 149 30.40 6.29 -23.33
CA CYS A 149 30.23 5.05 -24.09
C CYS A 149 30.03 5.27 -25.59
N ARG A 150 29.41 6.39 -26.00
CA ARG A 150 29.26 6.72 -27.43
C ARG A 150 30.60 6.94 -28.13
N LYS A 151 31.63 7.46 -27.45
CA LYS A 151 32.97 7.68 -28.02
C LYS A 151 33.66 6.38 -28.43
N ILE A 152 33.37 5.28 -27.74
CA ILE A 152 33.91 3.95 -28.04
C ILE A 152 32.95 3.09 -28.88
N HIS A 153 31.97 3.71 -29.55
CA HIS A 153 30.90 3.04 -30.31
C HIS A 153 30.10 2.02 -29.48
N GLY A 154 30.10 2.16 -28.16
CA GLY A 154 29.37 1.32 -27.21
C GLY A 154 28.08 1.97 -26.71
N GLU A 155 27.46 1.31 -25.74
CA GLU A 155 26.33 1.84 -24.99
C GLU A 155 26.50 1.50 -23.50
N VAL A 156 25.88 2.31 -22.65
CA VAL A 156 25.91 2.09 -21.19
C VAL A 156 25.16 0.79 -20.91
N TYR A 157 25.89 -0.18 -20.36
CA TYR A 157 25.32 -1.37 -19.77
C TYR A 157 24.80 -0.97 -18.39
N SER A 158 25.67 -0.88 -17.38
CA SER A 158 25.29 -0.56 -16.00
C SER A 158 25.98 0.71 -15.52
N HIS A 159 25.35 1.46 -14.63
CA HIS A 159 25.99 2.58 -13.93
C HIS A 159 25.65 2.52 -12.43
N LYS A 160 26.58 2.98 -11.59
CA LYS A 160 26.44 3.02 -10.13
C LYS A 160 27.09 4.29 -9.60
N ALA A 161 26.27 5.19 -9.07
CA ALA A 161 26.75 6.40 -8.41
C ALA A 161 27.44 6.05 -7.07
N LYS A 162 28.57 6.70 -6.80
CA LYS A 162 29.39 6.52 -5.59
C LYS A 162 29.32 7.78 -4.74
N VAL A 163 28.92 7.58 -3.48
CA VAL A 163 29.01 8.50 -2.31
C VAL A 163 28.45 9.92 -2.54
N PRO A 164 27.45 10.36 -1.76
CA PRO A 164 26.95 11.73 -1.87
C PRO A 164 28.04 12.74 -1.48
N CYS A 165 28.24 13.78 -2.29
CA CYS A 165 29.14 14.91 -2.01
C CYS A 165 28.37 16.19 -1.63
N GLY A 166 27.04 16.18 -1.79
CA GLY A 166 26.16 17.29 -1.47
C GLY A 166 24.69 16.88 -1.67
N HIS A 167 23.77 17.77 -1.33
CA HIS A 167 22.34 17.52 -1.57
C HIS A 167 22.08 17.25 -3.05
N GLY A 168 21.64 16.03 -3.36
CA GLY A 168 21.34 15.60 -4.73
C GLY A 168 22.55 15.47 -5.66
N LYS A 169 23.78 15.38 -5.11
CA LYS A 169 25.02 15.24 -5.89
C LYS A 169 25.89 14.08 -5.40
N PHE A 170 26.62 13.46 -6.33
CA PHE A 170 27.52 12.33 -6.08
C PHE A 170 28.94 12.63 -6.51
N ASN A 171 29.93 12.15 -5.75
CA ASN A 171 31.35 12.48 -5.95
C ASN A 171 31.99 11.72 -7.12
N ALA A 172 31.44 10.55 -7.45
CA ALA A 172 31.91 9.73 -8.56
C ALA A 172 30.78 8.82 -9.06
N THR A 173 30.95 8.27 -10.24
CA THR A 173 30.10 7.19 -10.76
C THR A 173 30.97 6.17 -11.50
N THR A 174 30.66 4.89 -11.32
CA THR A 174 31.20 3.79 -12.14
C THR A 174 30.20 3.42 -13.21
N TYR A 175 30.67 3.17 -14.42
CA TYR A 175 29.81 2.73 -15.52
C TYR A 175 30.51 1.70 -16.40
N VAL A 176 29.74 0.77 -16.96
CA VAL A 176 30.20 -0.27 -17.88
C VAL A 176 29.69 0.04 -19.28
N CYS A 177 30.58 0.05 -20.27
CA CYS A 177 30.20 0.19 -21.67
C CYS A 177 30.35 -1.14 -22.40
N CYS A 178 29.35 -1.50 -23.21
CA CYS A 178 29.39 -2.70 -24.06
C CYS A 178 29.24 -2.33 -25.55
N PRO A 179 29.92 -3.03 -26.48
CA PRO A 179 29.76 -2.83 -27.91
C PRO A 179 28.35 -3.23 -28.37
N LYS A 180 27.80 -2.48 -29.34
CA LYS A 180 26.46 -2.74 -29.87
C LYS A 180 26.44 -3.98 -30.76
N THR A 181 25.72 -5.02 -30.37
CA THR A 181 25.41 -6.16 -31.25
C THR A 181 24.17 -5.89 -32.13
N PRO A 182 24.09 -6.46 -33.35
CA PRO A 182 22.97 -6.26 -34.28
C PRO A 182 21.61 -6.82 -33.81
N ARG A 183 21.56 -7.54 -32.67
CA ARG A 183 20.31 -7.99 -32.02
C ARG A 183 19.88 -7.10 -30.84
N GLY A 184 20.41 -5.88 -30.76
CA GLY A 184 20.17 -4.98 -29.63
C GLY A 184 21.03 -5.31 -28.43
N LEU A 185 21.07 -4.38 -27.48
CA LEU A 185 21.78 -4.56 -26.22
C LEU A 185 21.06 -5.54 -25.31
N ILE A 186 21.82 -6.41 -24.66
CA ILE A 186 21.39 -6.99 -23.39
C ILE A 186 21.47 -5.84 -22.38
N LYS A 187 20.34 -5.22 -22.03
CA LYS A 187 20.28 -4.26 -20.92
C LYS A 187 20.57 -5.02 -19.62
N PRO A 188 21.43 -4.53 -18.70
CA PRO A 188 21.45 -5.10 -17.38
C PRO A 188 20.13 -4.80 -16.70
N VAL A 189 19.57 -5.88 -16.19
CA VAL A 189 18.70 -5.91 -15.03
C VAL A 189 19.34 -5.05 -13.95
N GLU A 190 18.77 -3.89 -13.64
CA GLU A 190 19.02 -3.30 -12.32
C GLU A 190 18.54 -4.37 -11.33
N THR A 191 19.46 -4.94 -10.55
CA THR A 191 19.18 -6.04 -9.62
C THR A 191 18.43 -5.55 -8.37
N GLY A 192 17.57 -4.55 -8.54
CA GLY A 192 16.52 -4.10 -7.64
C GLY A 192 15.26 -3.61 -8.38
N SER A 193 15.17 -3.73 -9.72
CA SER A 193 14.07 -3.16 -10.51
C SER A 193 13.09 -4.16 -11.10
N ALA A 194 13.30 -5.48 -10.98
CA ALA A 194 12.26 -6.42 -11.40
C ALA A 194 10.98 -6.22 -10.55
N GLU A 195 11.12 -6.08 -9.23
CA GLU A 195 10.00 -5.79 -8.33
C GLU A 195 9.53 -4.32 -8.42
N ALA A 196 10.45 -3.36 -8.56
CA ALA A 196 10.08 -1.94 -8.65
C ALA A 196 9.38 -1.58 -9.98
N LEU A 197 9.79 -2.18 -11.10
CA LEU A 197 9.16 -1.97 -12.41
C LEU A 197 7.79 -2.67 -12.50
N GLU A 198 7.63 -3.81 -11.84
CA GLU A 198 6.34 -4.51 -11.75
C GLU A 198 5.37 -3.76 -10.82
N LEU A 199 5.88 -3.14 -9.75
CA LEU A 199 5.13 -2.21 -8.90
C LEU A 199 4.75 -0.93 -9.65
N GLU A 200 5.65 -0.32 -10.41
CA GLU A 200 5.32 0.89 -11.19
C GLU A 200 4.33 0.60 -12.33
N ARG A 201 4.47 -0.55 -13.01
CA ARG A 201 3.53 -0.98 -14.06
C ARG A 201 2.15 -1.31 -13.48
N SER A 202 2.09 -1.92 -12.31
CA SER A 202 0.82 -2.17 -11.61
C SER A 202 0.20 -0.88 -11.08
N LEU A 203 0.99 0.06 -10.54
CA LEU A 203 0.54 1.38 -10.10
C LEU A 203 -0.03 2.20 -11.27
N HIS A 204 0.63 2.20 -12.44
CA HIS A 204 0.12 2.90 -13.63
C HIS A 204 -1.22 2.30 -14.09
N LYS A 205 -1.35 0.97 -14.09
CA LYS A 205 -2.58 0.28 -14.45
C LYS A 205 -3.73 0.58 -13.47
N ILE A 206 -3.43 0.69 -12.17
CA ILE A 206 -4.40 1.09 -11.15
C ILE A 206 -4.85 2.54 -11.38
N LYS A 207 -3.90 3.45 -11.65
CA LYS A 207 -4.21 4.87 -11.91
C LYS A 207 -5.11 5.04 -13.13
N ASP A 208 -4.83 4.32 -14.23
CA ASP A 208 -5.64 4.38 -15.44
C ASP A 208 -7.07 3.85 -15.20
N ASN A 209 -7.20 2.73 -14.46
CA ASN A 209 -8.50 2.17 -14.08
C ASN A 209 -9.31 3.12 -13.17
N VAL A 210 -8.67 3.77 -12.20
CA VAL A 210 -9.31 4.73 -11.30
C VAL A 210 -9.77 5.97 -12.08
N ILE A 211 -8.94 6.50 -12.99
CA ILE A 211 -9.31 7.64 -13.83
C ILE A 211 -10.51 7.28 -14.73
N GLN A 212 -10.51 6.09 -15.31
CA GLN A 212 -11.62 5.61 -16.14
C GLN A 212 -12.91 5.46 -15.31
N PHE A 213 -12.82 4.93 -14.09
CA PHE A 213 -13.97 4.80 -13.19
C PHE A 213 -14.53 6.17 -12.78
N ILE A 214 -13.66 7.13 -12.44
CA ILE A 214 -14.07 8.50 -12.12
C ILE A 214 -14.79 9.13 -13.32
N LYS A 215 -14.26 8.94 -14.54
CA LYS A 215 -14.87 9.49 -15.76
C LYS A 215 -16.26 8.90 -16.03
N GLU A 216 -16.45 7.59 -15.87
CA GLU A 216 -17.76 6.96 -16.03
C GLU A 216 -18.73 7.37 -14.91
N TYR A 217 -18.27 7.43 -13.65
CA TYR A 217 -19.08 7.88 -12.52
C TYR A 217 -19.60 9.31 -12.71
N TRP A 218 -18.75 10.24 -13.17
CA TRP A 218 -19.17 11.61 -13.47
C TRP A 218 -20.22 11.69 -14.58
N LYS A 219 -20.13 10.82 -15.60
CA LYS A 219 -21.18 10.73 -16.64
C LYS A 219 -22.51 10.27 -16.04
N PHE A 220 -22.50 9.25 -15.19
CA PHE A 220 -23.72 8.78 -14.50
C PHE A 220 -24.31 9.87 -13.60
N MET A 221 -23.48 10.58 -12.83
CA MET A 221 -23.94 11.69 -11.98
C MET A 221 -24.60 12.80 -12.78
N LEU A 222 -24.03 13.17 -13.94
CA LEU A 222 -24.63 14.17 -14.84
C LEU A 222 -25.95 13.70 -15.44
N LEU A 223 -26.06 12.43 -15.83
CA LEU A 223 -27.31 11.84 -16.33
C LEU A 223 -28.41 11.84 -15.26
N MET A 224 -28.08 11.42 -14.04
CA MET A 224 -29.04 11.43 -12.93
C MET A 224 -29.51 12.85 -12.59
N LEU A 225 -28.60 13.82 -12.61
CA LEU A 225 -28.94 15.23 -12.38
C LEU A 225 -29.88 15.74 -13.49
N ALA A 226 -29.62 15.42 -14.76
CA ALA A 226 -30.49 15.79 -15.86
C ALA A 226 -31.90 15.18 -15.73
N ILE A 227 -32.00 13.92 -15.28
CA ILE A 227 -33.29 13.27 -15.01
C ILE A 227 -34.05 13.97 -13.89
N VAL A 228 -33.39 14.26 -12.77
CA VAL A 228 -34.02 14.95 -11.62
C VAL A 228 -34.49 16.35 -12.02
N VAL A 229 -33.68 17.09 -12.76
CA VAL A 229 -34.05 18.42 -13.29
C VAL A 229 -35.23 18.29 -14.25
N GLY A 230 -35.23 17.31 -15.16
CA GLY A 230 -36.32 17.06 -16.09
C GLY A 230 -37.64 16.74 -15.38
N VAL A 231 -37.60 15.88 -14.36
CA VAL A 231 -38.78 15.56 -13.52
C VAL A 231 -39.27 16.79 -12.75
N ALA A 232 -38.36 17.57 -12.18
CA ALA A 232 -38.72 18.79 -11.44
C ALA A 232 -39.36 19.85 -12.37
N LEU A 233 -38.81 20.06 -13.56
CA LEU A 233 -39.37 20.95 -14.57
C LEU A 233 -40.72 20.45 -15.08
N GLY A 234 -40.87 19.15 -15.32
CA GLY A 234 -42.14 18.54 -15.70
C GLY A 234 -43.21 18.68 -14.61
N TYR A 235 -42.83 18.48 -13.35
CA TYR A 235 -43.73 18.70 -12.21
C TYR A 235 -44.14 20.17 -12.08
N LEU A 236 -43.20 21.11 -12.28
CA LEU A 236 -43.49 22.55 -12.29
C LEU A 236 -44.44 22.92 -13.44
N ALA A 237 -44.24 22.39 -14.64
CA ALA A 237 -45.13 22.61 -15.78
C ALA A 237 -46.55 22.09 -15.50
N LEU A 238 -46.69 20.87 -14.97
CA LEU A 238 -47.98 20.31 -14.57
C LEU A 238 -48.65 21.12 -13.44
N ARG A 239 -47.85 21.72 -12.54
CA ARG A 239 -48.38 22.59 -11.48
C ARG A 239 -48.82 23.97 -12.00
N CYS A 240 -48.15 24.50 -13.03
CA CYS A 240 -48.55 25.74 -13.70
C CYS A 240 -49.87 25.55 -14.45
N GLU A 241 -50.02 24.46 -15.20
CA GLU A 241 -51.25 24.15 -15.94
C GLU A 241 -52.46 23.96 -15.00
N ARG A 242 -52.25 23.38 -13.81
CA ARG A 242 -53.29 23.29 -12.77
C ARG A 242 -53.62 24.64 -12.11
N ARG A 243 -52.70 25.61 -12.11
CA ARG A 243 -52.95 26.95 -11.56
C ARG A 243 -53.77 27.81 -12.52
N ASP A 244 -53.55 27.69 -13.83
CA ASP A 244 -54.32 28.41 -14.85
C ASP A 244 -55.77 27.91 -14.96
N GLY A 245 -56.00 26.60 -14.73
CA GLY A 245 -57.36 26.04 -14.64
C GLY A 245 -58.17 26.52 -13.44
N PHE A 246 -57.53 26.82 -12.30
CA PHE A 246 -58.21 27.35 -11.11
C PHE A 246 -58.59 28.83 -11.27
N GLU A 247 -57.80 29.60 -12.03
CA GLU A 247 -58.08 31.02 -12.29
C GLU A 247 -59.17 31.23 -13.35
N GLN A 248 -59.37 30.28 -14.28
CA GLN A 248 -60.55 30.27 -15.15
C GLN A 248 -61.84 29.91 -14.41
N VAL A 249 -61.82 28.90 -13.53
CA VAL A 249 -62.98 28.55 -12.69
C VAL A 249 -63.35 29.67 -11.71
N ALA A 250 -62.36 30.41 -11.18
CA ALA A 250 -62.61 31.56 -10.32
C ALA A 250 -63.18 32.80 -11.06
N LYS A 251 -62.88 32.96 -12.36
CA LYS A 251 -63.45 34.04 -13.19
C LYS A 251 -64.84 33.70 -13.73
N ASP A 252 -65.11 32.42 -14.00
CA ASP A 252 -66.44 31.95 -14.41
C ASP A 252 -67.41 31.81 -13.22
N ALA A 253 -66.89 31.72 -11.99
CA ALA A 253 -67.67 31.80 -10.74
C ALA A 253 -67.97 33.25 -10.29
N GLY A 254 -68.03 34.19 -11.24
CA GLY A 254 -68.62 35.51 -11.04
C GLY A 254 -70.15 35.40 -10.94
N GLY A 255 -70.66 34.92 -9.81
CA GLY A 255 -72.08 34.81 -9.52
C GLY A 255 -72.38 35.15 -8.07
N SER A 256 -72.88 36.38 -7.87
CA SER A 256 -73.75 36.87 -6.79
C SER A 256 -73.68 36.20 -5.41
N THR A 257 -73.38 37.04 -4.41
CA THR A 257 -73.74 36.88 -3.00
C THR A 257 -75.07 36.16 -2.81
N ASP A 258 -75.05 35.01 -2.14
CA ASP A 258 -75.79 34.65 -0.91
C ASP A 258 -75.77 33.11 -0.71
N ASP A 259 -75.79 32.69 0.55
CA ASP A 259 -75.95 31.30 1.06
C ASP A 259 -74.74 30.33 1.17
N VAL A 260 -74.18 30.34 2.38
CA VAL A 260 -73.81 29.24 3.28
C VAL A 260 -73.89 27.80 2.71
N GLY A 261 -72.77 27.08 2.80
CA GLY A 261 -72.76 25.61 2.73
C GLY A 261 -71.37 25.01 2.99
N THR A 262 -71.00 24.84 4.25
CA THR A 262 -69.80 24.10 4.69
C THR A 262 -69.90 22.63 4.25
N PHE A 263 -69.06 22.19 3.30
CA PHE A 263 -68.99 20.77 2.93
C PHE A 263 -67.84 20.06 3.67
N GLU A 264 -68.28 19.15 4.53
CA GLU A 264 -67.53 18.32 5.46
C GLU A 264 -66.90 17.11 4.73
N TYR A 265 -65.61 16.82 4.99
CA TYR A 265 -64.90 15.67 4.43
C TYR A 265 -65.28 14.38 5.17
N ARG A 266 -65.86 13.41 4.44
CA ARG A 266 -66.12 12.05 4.95
C ARG A 266 -65.19 11.04 4.28
N ASN A 267 -64.20 10.54 5.03
CA ASN A 267 -63.39 9.38 4.66
C ASN A 267 -64.10 8.09 5.12
N THR A 268 -64.28 7.14 4.21
CA THR A 268 -64.73 5.78 4.55
C THR A 268 -63.95 4.73 3.78
N ALA A 269 -63.78 3.58 4.44
CA ALA A 269 -63.32 2.28 3.97
C ALA A 269 -61.82 1.94 4.10
N TYR A 270 -61.45 1.41 5.27
CA TYR A 270 -60.91 0.04 5.33
C TYR A 270 -61.28 -0.61 6.68
N SER A 271 -62.03 -1.70 6.63
CA SER A 271 -62.42 -2.53 7.77
C SER A 271 -62.07 -3.99 7.43
N SER A 272 -61.34 -4.66 8.32
CA SER A 272 -61.58 -6.08 8.64
C SER A 272 -60.92 -6.44 9.97
N GLU A 273 -61.76 -6.91 10.89
CA GLU A 273 -61.52 -7.39 12.26
C GLU A 273 -60.66 -8.67 12.28
N ARG A 274 -59.98 -9.11 13.36
CA ARG A 274 -60.49 -9.70 14.63
C ARG A 274 -59.27 -10.30 15.40
N PRO A 275 -59.38 -10.94 16.59
CA PRO A 275 -60.08 -10.62 17.85
C PRO A 275 -59.11 -10.55 19.07
N THR A 276 -59.63 -10.05 20.19
CA THR A 276 -59.04 -10.02 21.54
C THR A 276 -59.16 -11.36 22.28
N TYR A 277 -58.18 -11.69 23.14
CA TYR A 277 -58.42 -12.42 24.40
C TYR A 277 -57.37 -12.08 25.48
N SER A 278 -57.78 -12.29 26.72
CA SER A 278 -57.45 -11.63 27.97
C SER A 278 -56.05 -11.75 28.55
N ALA A 279 -55.70 -10.73 29.34
CA ALA A 279 -54.72 -10.82 30.42
C ALA A 279 -55.38 -11.37 31.69
N GLU A 280 -54.66 -12.20 32.45
CA GLU A 280 -54.82 -12.36 33.90
C GLU A 280 -53.49 -12.83 34.51
N VAL A 281 -53.02 -12.04 35.49
CA VAL A 281 -52.08 -12.30 36.62
C VAL A 281 -50.74 -12.97 36.35
#